data_AF-A0A0S2TH62-F1
#
_entry.id   AF-A0A0S2TH62-F1
#
_cell.length_a   1.000
_cell.length_b   1.000
_cell.length_c   1.000
_cell.angle_alpha   90.00
_cell.angle_beta   90.00
_cell.angle_gamma   90.00
#
_symmetry.space_group_name_H-M   'P 1'
#
loop_
_entity.id
_entity.type
_entity.pdbx_description
1 polymer ?
#
loop_
_entity_poly.entity_id
_entity_poly.type
_entity_poly.pdbx_seq_one_letter_code
_entity_poly.pdbx_strand_id
1 'polypeptide(L)'
;MLAALLSVLPPALRADAADVQAGAEIFEQRCAGLCHQAPAARQLKPQQWRIVLNTMQTRMEHAGMTPLSEQELEQVFRYLTASR
;
A
#
# COMPACT_ATOMS: atom_id res chain seq x y z
N MET A 1 11.51 -2.07 -33.13
CA MET A 1 12.11 -2.62 -31.90
C MET A 1 12.30 -1.48 -30.91
N LEU A 2 11.43 -1.37 -29.90
CA LEU A 2 11.53 -0.36 -28.83
C LEU A 2 11.81 -1.11 -27.53
N ALA A 3 13.07 -1.49 -27.33
CA ALA A 3 13.56 -2.01 -26.08
C ALA A 3 14.43 -0.93 -25.41
N ALA A 4 14.28 -0.83 -24.09
CA ALA A 4 15.11 -0.11 -23.13
C ALA A 4 14.87 1.41 -22.94
N LEU A 5 13.84 1.75 -22.16
CA LEU A 5 13.85 2.98 -21.34
C LEU A 5 13.69 2.73 -19.82
N LEU A 6 13.64 1.46 -19.38
CA LEU A 6 13.54 1.13 -17.94
C LEU A 6 14.90 1.17 -17.21
N SER A 7 16.02 1.39 -17.91
CA SER A 7 17.35 1.06 -17.40
C SER A 7 18.10 2.18 -16.66
N VAL A 8 17.52 3.37 -16.45
CA VAL A 8 18.28 4.52 -15.86
C VAL A 8 17.65 5.13 -14.59
N LEU A 9 16.73 4.47 -13.89
CA LEU A 9 16.30 5.00 -12.59
C LEU A 9 17.38 4.79 -11.51
N PRO A 10 17.70 5.81 -10.70
CA PRO A 10 18.53 5.65 -9.50
C PRO A 10 18.03 4.48 -8.63
N PRO A 11 18.94 3.73 -7.97
CA PRO A 11 18.54 2.59 -7.12
C PRO A 11 17.47 2.96 -6.09
N ALA A 12 17.55 4.15 -5.51
CA ALA A 12 16.56 4.65 -4.54
C ALA A 12 15.16 4.81 -5.14
N LEU A 13 15.04 5.35 -6.36
CA LEU A 13 13.75 5.50 -7.02
C LEU A 13 13.18 4.16 -7.50
N ARG A 14 14.05 3.19 -7.83
CA ARG A 14 13.62 1.81 -8.13
C ARG A 14 13.09 1.10 -6.90
N ALA A 15 13.78 1.23 -5.77
CA ALA A 15 13.34 0.68 -4.50
C ALA A 15 11.99 1.28 -4.10
N ASP A 16 11.81 2.60 -4.23
CA ASP A 16 10.55 3.27 -3.93
C ASP A 16 9.41 2.81 -4.85
N ALA A 17 9.67 2.65 -6.16
CA ALA A 17 8.69 2.11 -7.10
C ALA A 17 8.33 0.65 -6.80
N ALA A 18 9.31 -0.17 -6.40
CA ALA A 18 9.07 -1.55 -6.00
C ALA A 18 8.24 -1.62 -4.71
N ASP A 19 8.51 -0.76 -3.73
CA ASP A 19 7.72 -0.68 -2.49
C ASP A 19 6.28 -0.23 -2.74
N VAL A 20 6.08 0.76 -3.63
CA VAL A 20 4.73 1.17 -4.05
C VAL A 20 3.98 0.04 -4.74
N GLN A 21 4.65 -0.73 -5.60
CA GLN A 21 4.05 -1.88 -6.27
C GLN A 21 3.68 -3.00 -5.27
N ALA A 22 4.58 -3.33 -4.34
CA ALA A 22 4.29 -4.30 -3.29
C ALA A 22 3.11 -3.85 -2.42
N GLY A 23 3.05 -2.56 -2.07
CA GLY A 23 1.93 -1.98 -1.33
C GLY A 23 0.59 -2.10 -2.07
N ALA A 24 0.58 -1.93 -3.39
CA ALA A 24 -0.62 -2.10 -4.20
C ALA A 24 -1.11 -3.56 -4.16
N GLU A 25 -0.21 -4.53 -4.28
CA GLU A 25 -0.55 -5.96 -4.25
C GLU A 25 -1.10 -6.37 -2.88
N ILE A 26 -0.48 -5.90 -1.79
CA ILE A 26 -0.96 -6.12 -0.43
C ILE A 26 -2.36 -5.50 -0.27
N PHE A 27 -2.57 -4.26 -0.73
CA PHE A 27 -3.87 -3.60 -0.62
C PHE A 27 -4.97 -4.38 -1.34
N GLU A 28 -4.72 -4.85 -2.57
CA GLU A 28 -5.72 -5.63 -3.31
C GLU A 28 -6.07 -6.96 -2.62
N GLN A 29 -5.06 -7.66 -2.10
CA GLN A 29 -5.26 -8.97 -1.46
C GLN A 29 -5.86 -8.87 -0.07
N ARG A 30 -5.56 -7.80 0.67
CA ARG A 30 -5.85 -7.70 2.11
C ARG A 30 -6.93 -6.68 2.44
N CYS A 31 -7.12 -5.64 1.63
CA CYS A 31 -7.93 -4.47 1.98
C CYS A 31 -9.09 -4.21 1.01
N ALA A 32 -8.88 -4.32 -0.30
CA ALA A 32 -9.81 -3.80 -1.32
C ALA A 32 -11.25 -4.34 -1.19
N GLY A 33 -11.41 -5.62 -0.87
CA GLY A 33 -12.72 -6.26 -0.74
C GLY A 33 -12.78 -7.50 0.15
N LEU A 34 -11.67 -7.88 0.80
CA LEU A 34 -11.61 -9.13 1.57
C LEU A 34 -12.62 -9.16 2.73
N CYS A 35 -12.72 -8.05 3.49
CA CYS A 35 -13.64 -7.95 4.63
C CYS A 35 -14.80 -6.98 4.36
N HIS A 36 -14.52 -5.89 3.65
CA HIS A 36 -15.49 -4.89 3.20
C HIS A 36 -14.87 -4.10 2.04
N GLN A 37 -15.67 -3.29 1.36
CA GLN A 37 -15.15 -2.39 0.33
C GLN A 37 -14.24 -1.33 0.97
N ALA A 38 -12.99 -1.23 0.51
CA ALA A 38 -12.10 -0.13 0.90
C ALA A 38 -12.33 1.12 0.03
N PRO A 39 -12.05 2.33 0.57
CA PRO A 39 -11.99 3.54 -0.24
C PRO A 39 -10.93 3.40 -1.34
N ALA A 40 -11.18 3.99 -2.51
CA ALA A 40 -10.15 4.10 -3.54
C ALA A 40 -8.99 4.98 -3.04
N ALA A 41 -7.75 4.65 -3.41
CA ALA A 41 -6.52 5.31 -2.91
C ALA A 41 -6.58 6.85 -2.92
N ARG A 42 -7.11 7.44 -4.00
CA ARG A 42 -7.23 8.89 -4.19
C ARG A 42 -8.29 9.59 -3.32
N GLN A 43 -9.15 8.85 -2.63
CA GLN A 43 -10.28 9.44 -1.90
C GLN A 43 -9.89 10.10 -0.57
N LEU A 44 -8.78 9.70 0.04
CA LEU A 44 -8.35 10.19 1.35
C LEU A 44 -6.98 10.88 1.29
N LYS A 45 -6.71 11.74 2.28
CA LYS A 45 -5.40 12.37 2.49
C LYS A 45 -4.42 11.45 3.22
N PRO A 46 -3.09 11.58 3.05
CA PRO A 46 -2.09 10.78 3.75
C PRO A 46 -2.34 10.62 5.25
N GLN A 47 -2.63 11.72 5.95
CA GLN A 47 -2.92 11.66 7.39
C GLN A 47 -4.16 10.82 7.71
N GLN A 48 -5.21 10.88 6.87
CA GLN A 48 -6.41 10.06 7.02
C GLN A 48 -6.10 8.59 6.74
N TRP A 49 -5.30 8.29 5.72
CA TRP A 49 -4.84 6.93 5.44
C TRP A 49 -4.04 6.33 6.59
N ARG A 50 -3.15 7.11 7.22
CA ARG A 50 -2.40 6.63 8.40
C ARG A 50 -3.34 6.23 9.54
N ILE A 51 -4.37 7.04 9.80
CA ILE A 51 -5.40 6.73 10.81
C ILE A 51 -6.18 5.46 10.45
N VAL A 52 -6.61 5.33 9.18
CA VAL A 52 -7.35 4.15 8.69
C VAL A 52 -6.51 2.88 8.84
N LEU A 53 -5.25 2.91 8.39
CA LEU A 53 -4.36 1.76 8.47
C LEU A 53 -4.12 1.31 9.91
N ASN A 54 -3.81 2.24 10.83
CA ASN A 54 -3.64 1.92 12.24
C ASN A 54 -4.92 1.34 12.88
N THR A 55 -6.08 1.91 12.53
CA THR A 55 -7.38 1.39 12.98
C THR A 55 -7.61 -0.02 12.47
N MET A 56 -7.22 -0.31 11.23
CA MET A 56 -7.39 -1.62 10.63
C MET A 56 -6.48 -2.68 11.24
N GLN A 57 -5.25 -2.34 11.63
CA GLN A 57 -4.37 -3.27 12.36
C GLN A 57 -5.08 -3.82 13.61
N THR A 58 -5.64 -2.96 14.46
CA THR A 58 -6.41 -3.38 15.65
C THR A 58 -7.66 -4.19 15.29
N ARG A 59 -8.38 -3.81 14.22
CA ARG A 59 -9.57 -4.56 13.78
C ARG A 59 -9.23 -5.94 13.24
N MET A 60 -8.09 -6.09 12.56
CA MET A 60 -7.60 -7.39 12.10
C MET A 60 -7.34 -8.30 13.29
N GLU A 61 -6.67 -7.81 14.33
CA GLU A 61 -6.45 -8.57 15.58
C GLU A 61 -7.77 -9.03 16.19
N HIS A 62 -8.74 -8.12 16.34
CA HIS A 62 -10.06 -8.45 16.89
C HIS A 62 -10.84 -9.44 16.03
N ALA A 63 -10.58 -9.49 14.72
CA ALA A 63 -11.17 -10.45 13.80
C ALA A 63 -10.39 -11.79 13.73
N GLY A 64 -9.33 -11.97 14.55
CA GLY A 64 -8.48 -13.16 14.53
C GLY A 64 -7.57 -13.26 13.31
N MET A 65 -7.36 -12.16 12.59
CA MET A 65 -6.44 -12.07 11.47
C MET A 65 -5.08 -11.56 11.92
N THR A 66 -4.01 -12.10 11.34
CA THR A 66 -2.68 -11.54 11.50
C THR A 66 -2.62 -10.13 10.89
N PRO A 67 -2.28 -9.08 11.67
CA PRO A 67 -2.04 -7.74 11.15
C PRO A 67 -0.89 -7.71 10.16
N LEU A 68 -0.81 -6.63 9.37
CA LEU A 68 0.35 -6.40 8.53
C LEU A 68 1.59 -6.19 9.41
N SER A 69 2.75 -6.67 8.95
CA SER A 69 4.04 -6.27 9.52
C SER A 69 4.29 -4.77 9.32
N GLU A 70 5.25 -4.19 10.06
CA GLU A 70 5.60 -2.77 9.90
C GLU A 70 6.03 -2.42 8.46
N GLN A 71 6.75 -3.34 7.80
CA GLN A 71 7.17 -3.16 6.41
C GLN A 71 5.97 -3.15 5.46
N GLU A 72 5.09 -4.14 5.56
CA GLU A 72 3.89 -4.22 4.72
C GLU A 72 2.97 -3.00 4.94
N LEU A 73 2.82 -2.57 6.19
CA LEU A 73 2.02 -1.39 6.55
C LEU A 73 2.56 -0.12 5.88
N GLU A 74 3.89 0.07 5.89
CA GLU A 74 4.53 1.21 5.25
C GLU A 74 4.46 1.13 3.71
N GLN A 75 4.60 -0.06 3.13
CA GLN A 75 4.43 -0.27 1.69
C GLN A 75 3.01 0.10 1.23
N VAL A 76 1.99 -0.39 1.94
CA VAL A 76 0.58 -0.03 1.67
C VAL A 76 0.37 1.49 1.84
N PHE A 77 0.96 2.10 2.87
CA PHE A 77 0.87 3.54 3.05
C PHE A 77 1.48 4.33 1.89
N ARG A 78 2.65 3.93 1.40
CA ARG A 78 3.30 4.54 0.23
C ARG A 78 2.42 4.42 -1.01
N TYR A 79 1.88 3.24 -1.28
CA TYR A 79 0.94 3.04 -2.38
C TYR A 79 -0.26 4.00 -2.32
N LEU A 80 -0.92 4.07 -1.17
CA LEU A 80 -2.12 4.91 -0.97
C LEU A 80 -1.83 6.41 -1.07
N THR A 81 -0.57 6.82 -0.94
CA THR A 81 -0.16 8.22 -0.95
C THR A 81 0.59 8.66 -2.21
N ALA A 82 1.11 7.71 -2.98
CA ALA A 82 1.74 7.95 -4.28
C ALA A 82 0.75 8.32 -5.40
N SER A 83 -0.52 7.90 -5.27
CA SER A 83 -1.55 8.02 -6.33
C SER A 83 -2.23 9.39 -6.44
N ARG A 84 -1.48 10.49 -6.29
CA ARG A 84 -2.00 11.86 -6.36
C ARG A 84 -1.74 12.54 -7.69
#